data_AF-A0A7C1D3B4-F1
#
_entry.id   AF-A0A7C1D3B4-F1
#
_cell.length_a   1.000
_cell.length_b   1.000
_cell.length_c   1.000
_cell.angle_alpha   90.00
_cell.angle_beta   90.00
_cell.angle_gamma   90.00
#
_symmetry.space_group_name_H-M   'P 1'
#
loop_
_entity.id
_entity.type
_entity.pdbx_description
1 polymer ?
#
loop_
_entity_poly.entity_id
_entity_poly.type
_entity_poly.pdbx_seq_one_letter_code
_entity_poly.pdbx_strand_id
1 'polypeptide(L)'
;DAADGNVDSLDETWAQPASLPLSDQAMISGQIIDLQGRLNLNSLVNADGKINATALARLERLLARLELPPMLAAAIVDWIDPDREPYGMGGAEDDAYTRLDPPYLPANTWLVSVTELRLVAGIDEERYQRLAPYVSTLPEPTPININTASPEVLQAIGIPEGVLGAVLDARADKPFESVDALFALSSLRELDIERAGLSVGSGYFGLYSQVRFANTDLSLFSLIRRDENGTLRVLRRRHELF
;
A
#
# COMPACT_ATOMS: atom_id res chain seq x y z
N ASP A 1 21.48 8.69 2.74
CA ASP A 1 20.04 8.43 2.48
C ASP A 1 19.21 9.66 2.24
N ALA A 2 18.59 10.32 3.23
CA ALA A 2 17.72 11.48 2.93
C ALA A 2 18.46 12.67 2.24
N ALA A 3 19.79 12.61 2.16
CA ALA A 3 20.64 13.56 1.45
C ALA A 3 21.12 13.07 0.06
N ASP A 4 20.88 11.81 -0.33
CA ASP A 4 21.53 11.17 -1.49
C ASP A 4 20.61 10.97 -2.73
N GLY A 5 19.30 11.25 -2.64
CA GLY A 5 18.45 11.25 -3.83
C GLY A 5 16.95 11.25 -3.57
N ASN A 6 16.17 11.54 -4.62
CA ASN A 6 14.70 11.39 -4.65
C ASN A 6 14.26 9.94 -4.98
N VAL A 7 15.17 8.98 -4.86
CA VAL A 7 14.96 7.57 -5.22
C VAL A 7 15.04 6.76 -3.94
N ASP A 8 14.00 5.98 -3.64
CA ASP A 8 14.02 5.01 -2.54
C ASP A 8 13.88 3.59 -3.09
N SER A 9 14.70 2.66 -2.63
CA SER A 9 14.75 1.28 -3.12
C SER A 9 15.02 0.26 -2.01
N LEU A 10 14.81 -1.03 -2.31
CA LEU A 10 15.03 -2.12 -1.36
C LEU A 10 16.53 -2.40 -1.09
N ASP A 11 17.43 -1.80 -1.87
CA ASP A 11 18.89 -1.97 -1.73
C ASP A 11 19.50 -0.99 -0.72
N GLU A 12 18.72 -0.01 -0.27
CA GLU A 12 19.17 0.98 0.69
C GLU A 12 19.23 0.43 2.12
N THR A 13 20.04 1.09 2.95
CA THR A 13 20.30 0.62 4.34
C THR A 13 19.02 0.61 5.17
N TRP A 14 18.10 1.56 4.94
CA TRP A 14 16.84 1.62 5.69
C TRP A 14 15.95 0.38 5.47
N ALA A 15 16.01 -0.25 4.29
CA ALA A 15 15.16 -1.39 3.94
C ALA A 15 15.62 -2.71 4.57
N GLN A 16 16.85 -2.75 5.10
CA GLN A 16 17.45 -3.93 5.70
C GLN A 16 16.97 -4.10 7.16
N PRO A 17 16.60 -5.32 7.59
CA PRO A 17 16.31 -5.59 8.99
C PRO A 17 17.50 -5.27 9.89
N ALA A 18 17.24 -4.62 11.03
CA ALA A 18 18.25 -4.28 12.02
C ALA A 18 17.92 -4.92 13.37
N SER A 19 18.95 -5.28 14.13
CA SER A 19 18.82 -5.75 15.51
C SER A 19 19.94 -5.21 16.38
N LEU A 20 19.58 -4.72 17.57
CA LEU A 20 20.48 -4.04 18.50
C LEU A 20 20.21 -4.54 19.93
N PRO A 21 21.25 -4.84 20.73
CA PRO A 21 21.08 -5.09 22.15
C PRO A 21 20.74 -3.79 22.88
N LEU A 22 19.72 -3.84 23.76
CA LEU A 22 19.43 -2.76 24.72
C LEU A 22 20.11 -3.03 26.07
N SER A 23 20.31 -4.31 26.42
CA SER A 23 21.05 -4.80 27.58
C SER A 23 21.37 -6.29 27.40
N ASP A 24 22.03 -6.93 28.38
CA ASP A 24 22.31 -8.37 28.37
C ASP A 24 21.06 -9.26 28.31
N GLN A 25 19.88 -8.71 28.63
CA GLN A 25 18.59 -9.43 28.67
C GLN A 25 17.55 -8.85 27.71
N ALA A 26 17.93 -7.85 26.90
CA ALA A 26 17.01 -7.08 26.07
C ALA A 26 17.54 -6.87 24.66
N MET A 27 16.72 -7.16 23.65
CA MET A 27 17.03 -6.93 22.24
C MET A 27 15.89 -6.17 21.58
N ILE A 28 16.23 -5.18 20.77
CA ILE A 28 15.30 -4.54 19.84
C ILE A 28 15.66 -4.94 18.43
N SER A 29 14.69 -5.43 17.68
CA SER A 29 14.80 -5.63 16.24
C SER A 29 13.77 -4.77 15.52
N GLY A 30 14.04 -4.42 14.29
CA GLY A 30 13.08 -3.71 13.47
C GLY A 30 13.37 -3.77 11.99
N GLN A 31 12.35 -3.45 11.22
CA GLN A 31 12.41 -3.35 9.77
C GLN A 31 11.57 -2.16 9.35
N ILE A 32 12.13 -1.34 8.46
CA ILE A 32 11.38 -0.28 7.79
C ILE A 32 10.91 -0.84 6.45
N ILE A 33 9.65 -0.58 6.14
CA ILE A 33 9.05 -0.91 4.84
C ILE A 33 8.56 0.38 4.17
N ASP A 34 8.67 0.41 2.85
CA ASP A 34 8.04 1.46 2.05
C ASP A 34 6.56 1.14 1.84
N LEU A 35 5.68 2.03 2.32
CA LEU A 35 4.23 1.86 2.20
C LEU A 35 3.69 2.39 0.87
N GLN A 36 4.50 3.13 0.11
CA GLN A 36 4.19 3.56 -1.26
C GLN A 36 4.62 2.54 -2.31
N GLY A 37 5.29 1.44 -1.94
CA GLY A 37 5.39 0.25 -2.80
C GLY A 37 4.05 -0.51 -2.93
N ARG A 38 2.98 -0.03 -2.29
CA ARG A 38 1.64 -0.64 -2.25
C ARG A 38 0.61 0.28 -2.89
N LEU A 39 -0.54 -0.28 -3.28
CA LEU A 39 -1.69 0.54 -3.69
C LEU A 39 -2.31 1.22 -2.47
N ASN A 40 -2.22 2.55 -2.39
CA ASN A 40 -2.95 3.30 -1.36
C ASN A 40 -4.45 3.32 -1.69
N LEU A 41 -5.28 2.69 -0.85
CA LEU A 41 -6.73 2.66 -1.03
C LEU A 41 -7.37 4.04 -0.91
N ASN A 42 -6.80 4.93 -0.10
CA ASN A 42 -7.26 6.31 -0.01
C ASN A 42 -6.97 7.14 -1.28
N SER A 43 -6.26 6.57 -2.27
CA SER A 43 -6.13 7.15 -3.61
C SER A 43 -7.31 6.83 -4.54
N LEU A 44 -8.25 5.96 -4.14
CA LEU A 44 -9.43 5.60 -4.94
C LEU A 44 -10.43 6.75 -5.11
N VAL A 45 -10.47 7.66 -4.13
CA VAL A 45 -11.35 8.83 -4.11
C VAL A 45 -10.49 10.06 -3.94
N ASN A 46 -10.59 11.00 -4.87
CA ASN A 46 -9.85 12.25 -4.85
C ASN A 46 -10.36 13.17 -3.71
N ALA A 47 -9.59 14.20 -3.38
CA ALA A 47 -9.96 15.16 -2.33
C ALA A 47 -11.29 15.90 -2.59
N ASP A 48 -11.78 15.94 -3.84
CA ASP A 48 -13.07 16.50 -4.22
C ASP A 48 -14.22 15.48 -4.17
N GLY A 49 -13.98 14.27 -3.64
CA GLY A 49 -14.96 13.20 -3.51
C GLY A 49 -15.16 12.38 -4.78
N LYS A 50 -14.45 12.66 -5.88
CA LYS A 50 -14.63 11.91 -7.13
C LYS A 50 -13.73 10.68 -7.18
N ILE A 51 -14.27 9.60 -7.75
CA ILE A 51 -13.51 8.38 -8.03
C ILE A 51 -12.33 8.67 -8.95
N ASN A 52 -11.16 8.18 -8.56
CA ASN A 52 -9.95 8.18 -9.35
C ASN A 52 -9.91 6.94 -10.25
N ALA A 53 -10.25 7.12 -11.53
CA ALA A 53 -10.32 6.02 -12.50
C ALA A 53 -8.99 5.24 -12.63
N THR A 54 -7.84 5.91 -12.53
CA THR A 54 -6.53 5.25 -12.59
C THR A 54 -6.29 4.37 -11.37
N ALA A 55 -6.59 4.87 -10.17
CA ALA A 55 -6.46 4.08 -8.94
C ALA A 55 -7.43 2.89 -8.92
N LEU A 56 -8.68 3.11 -9.36
CA LEU A 56 -9.69 2.06 -9.47
C LEU A 56 -9.26 0.96 -10.43
N ALA A 57 -8.82 1.30 -11.65
CA ALA A 57 -8.36 0.33 -12.63
C ALA A 57 -7.15 -0.48 -12.12
N ARG A 58 -6.26 0.14 -11.33
CA ARG A 58 -5.14 -0.56 -10.69
C ARG A 58 -5.63 -1.54 -9.62
N LEU A 59 -6.58 -1.13 -8.77
CA LEU A 59 -7.16 -2.03 -7.78
C LEU A 59 -7.88 -3.22 -8.44
N GLU A 60 -8.66 -2.99 -9.49
CA GLU A 60 -9.34 -4.06 -10.23
C GLU A 60 -8.35 -5.08 -10.82
N ARG A 61 -7.24 -4.61 -11.40
CA ARG A 61 -6.17 -5.50 -11.89
C ARG A 61 -5.49 -6.26 -10.75
N LEU A 62 -5.26 -5.61 -9.60
CA LEU A 62 -4.72 -6.27 -8.42
C LEU A 62 -5.66 -7.37 -7.93
N LEU A 63 -6.96 -7.08 -7.78
CA LEU A 63 -7.97 -8.06 -7.38
C LEU A 63 -7.99 -9.25 -8.34
N ALA A 64 -7.99 -9.00 -9.65
CA ALA A 64 -7.93 -10.05 -10.66
C ALA A 64 -6.64 -10.89 -10.52
N ARG A 65 -5.48 -10.25 -10.32
CA ARG A 65 -4.20 -10.94 -10.11
C ARG A 65 -4.18 -11.79 -8.85
N LEU A 66 -4.88 -11.35 -7.81
CA LEU A 66 -5.06 -12.06 -6.56
C LEU A 66 -6.25 -13.02 -6.60
N GLU A 67 -6.89 -13.24 -7.75
CA GLU A 67 -8.09 -14.08 -7.93
C GLU A 67 -9.21 -13.73 -6.93
N LEU A 68 -9.34 -12.45 -6.60
CA LEU A 68 -10.40 -11.91 -5.76
C LEU A 68 -11.54 -11.37 -6.65
N PRO A 69 -12.80 -11.40 -6.16
CA PRO A 69 -13.92 -10.87 -6.93
C PRO A 69 -13.72 -9.40 -7.30
N PRO A 70 -13.87 -9.01 -8.58
CA PRO A 70 -13.64 -7.62 -9.01
C PRO A 70 -14.63 -6.63 -8.37
N MET A 71 -15.82 -7.10 -8.01
CA MET A 71 -16.85 -6.32 -7.32
C MET A 71 -16.42 -5.79 -5.94
N LEU A 72 -15.34 -6.33 -5.35
CA LEU A 72 -14.78 -5.78 -4.10
C LEU A 72 -14.24 -4.36 -4.31
N ALA A 73 -13.81 -3.99 -5.50
CA ALA A 73 -13.36 -2.63 -5.78
C ALA A 73 -14.50 -1.62 -5.54
N ALA A 74 -15.72 -1.96 -5.94
CA ALA A 74 -16.90 -1.11 -5.73
C ALA A 74 -17.24 -0.95 -4.24
N ALA A 75 -17.26 -2.04 -3.48
CA ALA A 75 -17.50 -1.98 -2.04
C ALA A 75 -16.42 -1.18 -1.28
N ILE A 76 -15.16 -1.22 -1.74
CA ILE A 76 -14.07 -0.41 -1.15
C ILE A 76 -14.24 1.07 -1.51
N VAL A 77 -14.73 1.40 -2.72
CA VAL A 77 -15.03 2.78 -3.11
C VAL A 77 -16.12 3.38 -2.21
N ASP A 78 -17.27 2.69 -2.08
CA ASP A 78 -18.39 3.16 -1.23
C ASP A 78 -18.01 3.25 0.26
N TRP A 79 -17.05 2.44 0.71
CA TRP A 79 -16.53 2.58 2.09
C TRP A 79 -15.85 3.94 2.33
N ILE A 80 -15.26 4.51 1.26
CA ILE A 80 -14.35 5.66 1.33
C ILE A 80 -15.05 6.96 0.90
N ASP A 81 -15.86 6.91 -0.14
CA ASP A 81 -16.45 8.11 -0.72
C ASP A 81 -17.47 8.76 0.24
N PRO A 82 -17.70 10.08 0.13
CA PRO A 82 -18.53 10.79 1.10
C PRO A 82 -20.03 10.72 0.80
N ASP A 83 -20.43 10.10 -0.32
CA ASP A 83 -21.83 10.03 -0.68
C ASP A 83 -22.50 8.79 -0.04
N ARG A 84 -23.65 8.37 -0.56
CA ARG A 84 -24.46 7.27 0.01
C ARG A 84 -25.11 6.43 -1.10
N GLU A 85 -24.67 6.62 -2.33
CA GLU A 85 -25.23 6.00 -3.51
C GLU A 85 -24.31 4.86 -3.94
N PRO A 86 -24.78 3.60 -3.92
CA PRO A 86 -23.90 2.47 -4.21
C PRO A 86 -23.22 2.58 -5.59
N TYR A 87 -21.89 2.49 -5.61
CA TYR A 87 -21.13 2.54 -6.85
C TYR A 87 -21.17 1.19 -7.58
N GLY A 88 -21.54 1.23 -8.86
CA GLY A 88 -21.37 0.09 -9.78
C GLY A 88 -22.02 -1.22 -9.31
N MET A 89 -21.50 -2.34 -9.81
CA MET A 89 -21.97 -3.66 -9.42
C MET A 89 -21.16 -4.15 -8.21
N GLY A 90 -21.82 -4.31 -7.07
CA GLY A 90 -21.20 -4.75 -5.82
C GLY A 90 -20.94 -3.64 -4.81
N GLY A 91 -21.31 -2.39 -5.13
CA GLY A 91 -21.39 -1.30 -4.17
C GLY A 91 -22.26 -1.65 -2.97
N ALA A 92 -21.88 -1.13 -1.81
CA ALA A 92 -22.49 -1.39 -0.52
C ALA A 92 -22.43 -0.11 0.32
N GLU A 93 -23.61 0.35 0.75
CA GLU A 93 -23.81 1.57 1.54
C GLU A 93 -24.59 1.28 2.84
N ASP A 94 -25.11 2.32 3.51
CA ASP A 94 -25.94 2.25 4.73
C ASP A 94 -26.86 1.01 4.78
N ASP A 95 -27.64 0.76 3.74
CA ASP A 95 -28.58 -0.35 3.63
C ASP A 95 -27.89 -1.72 3.74
N ALA A 96 -26.72 -1.89 3.14
CA ALA A 96 -25.97 -3.14 3.18
C ALA A 96 -25.42 -3.43 4.57
N TYR A 97 -24.83 -2.44 5.23
CA TYR A 97 -24.17 -2.61 6.53
C TYR A 97 -25.13 -2.65 7.72
N THR A 98 -26.28 -1.98 7.64
CA THR A 98 -27.32 -2.02 8.68
C THR A 98 -28.05 -3.38 8.76
N ARG A 99 -27.87 -4.25 7.76
CA ARG A 99 -28.38 -5.63 7.76
C ARG A 99 -27.43 -6.64 8.40
N LEU A 100 -26.22 -6.22 8.78
CA LEU A 100 -25.24 -7.09 9.43
C LEU A 100 -25.53 -7.27 10.93
N ASP A 101 -24.87 -8.24 11.55
CA ASP A 101 -24.93 -8.49 12.99
C ASP A 101 -23.51 -8.51 13.60
N PRO A 102 -23.13 -7.51 14.40
CA PRO A 102 -23.92 -6.31 14.74
C PRO A 102 -24.05 -5.35 13.53
N PRO A 103 -25.11 -4.54 13.47
CA PRO A 103 -25.25 -3.54 12.41
C PRO A 103 -24.28 -2.38 12.62
N TYR A 104 -23.74 -1.85 11.53
CA TYR A 104 -22.90 -0.67 11.51
C TYR A 104 -23.12 0.14 10.22
N LEU A 105 -22.43 1.27 10.08
CA LEU A 105 -22.44 2.11 8.88
C LEU A 105 -21.07 2.08 8.21
N PRO A 106 -21.01 2.29 6.89
CA PRO A 106 -19.75 2.54 6.22
C PRO A 106 -19.11 3.83 6.76
N ALA A 107 -17.79 3.94 6.60
CA ALA A 107 -17.05 5.05 7.18
C ALA A 107 -17.32 6.39 6.47
N ASN A 108 -17.60 6.33 5.16
CA ASN A 108 -17.77 7.44 4.21
C ASN A 108 -16.65 8.48 4.36
N THR A 109 -15.45 7.94 4.59
CA THR A 109 -14.21 8.69 4.78
C THR A 109 -13.02 7.77 4.55
N TRP A 110 -11.83 8.38 4.44
CA TRP A 110 -10.59 7.64 4.25
C TRP A 110 -10.35 6.59 5.34
N LEU A 111 -9.89 5.42 4.92
CA LEU A 111 -9.47 4.37 5.82
C LEU A 111 -8.29 4.87 6.66
N VAL A 112 -8.37 4.67 7.97
CA VAL A 112 -7.29 4.95 8.92
C VAL A 112 -6.34 3.76 9.00
N SER A 113 -6.84 2.55 8.77
CA SER A 113 -6.13 1.28 8.90
C SER A 113 -6.52 0.30 7.82
N VAL A 114 -5.55 -0.38 7.20
CA VAL A 114 -5.80 -1.52 6.29
C VAL A 114 -6.73 -2.57 6.93
N THR A 115 -6.70 -2.73 8.26
CA THR A 115 -7.57 -3.68 8.98
C THR A 115 -9.06 -3.39 8.84
N GLU A 116 -9.45 -2.16 8.51
CA GLU A 116 -10.85 -1.79 8.25
C GLU A 116 -11.41 -2.47 7.01
N LEU A 117 -10.57 -3.00 6.11
CA LEU A 117 -11.03 -3.86 5.02
C LEU A 117 -11.88 -5.03 5.50
N ARG A 118 -11.69 -5.53 6.73
CA ARG A 118 -12.54 -6.59 7.32
C ARG A 118 -13.99 -6.17 7.56
N LEU A 119 -14.26 -4.86 7.56
CA LEU A 119 -15.60 -4.30 7.71
C LEU A 119 -16.25 -4.05 6.34
N VAL A 120 -15.49 -4.06 5.26
CA VAL A 120 -16.00 -3.82 3.91
C VAL A 120 -16.79 -5.03 3.42
N ALA A 121 -17.95 -4.77 2.82
CA ALA A 121 -18.84 -5.82 2.33
C ALA A 121 -18.11 -6.78 1.38
N GLY A 122 -18.23 -8.08 1.65
CA GLY A 122 -17.62 -9.13 0.84
C GLY A 122 -16.13 -9.38 1.11
N ILE A 123 -15.49 -8.69 2.05
CA ILE A 123 -14.12 -9.02 2.46
C ILE A 123 -14.14 -9.86 3.73
N ASP A 124 -14.08 -11.18 3.57
CA ASP A 124 -13.84 -12.11 4.67
C ASP A 124 -12.34 -12.14 5.06
N GLU A 125 -12.01 -12.92 6.09
CA GLU A 125 -10.64 -13.05 6.59
C GLU A 125 -9.67 -13.56 5.50
N GLU A 126 -10.09 -14.52 4.68
CA GLU A 126 -9.25 -15.07 3.62
C GLU A 126 -8.92 -14.00 2.57
N ARG A 127 -9.94 -13.27 2.11
CA ARG A 127 -9.79 -12.17 1.14
C ARG A 127 -8.96 -11.03 1.71
N TYR A 128 -9.17 -10.70 2.98
CA TYR A 128 -8.34 -9.73 3.69
C TYR A 128 -6.87 -10.15 3.68
N GLN A 129 -6.56 -11.39 4.07
CA GLN A 129 -5.17 -11.86 4.15
C GLN A 129 -4.50 -11.88 2.77
N ARG A 130 -5.25 -12.16 1.70
CA ARG A 130 -4.77 -12.08 0.32
C ARG A 130 -4.51 -10.65 -0.15
N LEU A 131 -5.36 -9.69 0.22
CA LEU A 131 -5.27 -8.30 -0.28
C LEU A 131 -4.32 -7.41 0.55
N ALA A 132 -4.33 -7.54 1.87
CA ALA A 132 -3.64 -6.67 2.81
C ALA A 132 -2.13 -6.46 2.55
N PRO A 133 -1.35 -7.45 2.07
CA PRO A 133 0.07 -7.26 1.78
C PRO A 133 0.35 -6.22 0.67
N TYR A 134 -0.60 -6.01 -0.23
CA TYR A 134 -0.42 -5.24 -1.47
C TYR A 134 -1.01 -3.84 -1.43
N VAL A 135 -1.68 -3.50 -0.32
CA VAL A 135 -2.41 -2.23 -0.15
C VAL A 135 -1.95 -1.47 1.09
N SER A 136 -2.16 -0.15 1.08
CA SER A 136 -1.92 0.75 2.19
C SER A 136 -3.10 1.73 2.37
N THR A 137 -3.15 2.42 3.51
CA THR A 137 -4.18 3.43 3.84
C THR A 137 -3.48 4.70 4.33
N LEU A 138 -2.80 5.37 3.41
CA LEU A 138 -2.01 6.58 3.68
C LEU A 138 -2.93 7.81 3.76
N PRO A 139 -2.60 8.83 4.57
CA PRO A 139 -3.49 9.95 4.89
C PRO A 139 -3.56 11.03 3.81
N GLU A 140 -3.16 10.70 2.57
CA GLU A 140 -3.33 11.50 1.36
C GLU A 140 -3.16 10.58 0.13
N PRO A 141 -3.72 10.93 -1.04
CA PRO A 141 -3.38 10.25 -2.29
C PRO A 141 -1.87 10.32 -2.52
N THR A 142 -1.27 9.16 -2.80
CA THR A 142 0.18 9.01 -2.93
C THR A 142 0.53 8.24 -4.20
N PRO A 143 1.65 8.58 -4.87
CA PRO A 143 2.14 7.80 -6.00
C PRO A 143 2.73 6.47 -5.53
N ILE A 144 2.75 5.48 -6.44
CA ILE A 144 3.31 4.16 -6.21
C ILE A 144 4.81 4.19 -6.52
N ASN A 145 5.65 3.84 -5.55
CA ASN A 145 7.08 3.68 -5.75
C ASN A 145 7.38 2.37 -6.51
N ILE A 146 7.81 2.49 -7.76
CA ILE A 146 8.12 1.34 -8.63
C ILE A 146 9.34 0.54 -8.17
N ASN A 147 10.24 1.15 -7.39
CA ASN A 147 11.45 0.50 -6.91
C ASN A 147 11.21 -0.44 -5.72
N THR A 148 10.10 -0.26 -5.01
CA THR A 148 9.72 -1.09 -3.84
C THR A 148 8.43 -1.88 -4.07
N ALA A 149 7.72 -1.62 -5.19
CA ALA A 149 6.51 -2.35 -5.55
C ALA A 149 6.74 -3.86 -5.71
N SER A 150 5.83 -4.65 -5.14
CA SER A 150 5.81 -6.10 -5.35
C SER A 150 5.47 -6.44 -6.81
N PRO A 151 5.78 -7.65 -7.29
CA PRO A 151 5.38 -8.12 -8.62
C PRO A 151 3.88 -7.93 -8.89
N GLU A 152 3.02 -8.20 -7.92
CA GLU A 152 1.57 -8.07 -8.03
C GLU A 152 1.14 -6.60 -8.18
N VAL A 153 1.77 -5.68 -7.45
CA VAL A 153 1.53 -4.24 -7.62
C VAL A 153 2.08 -3.74 -8.97
N LEU A 154 3.21 -4.25 -9.43
CA LEU A 154 3.74 -3.96 -10.77
C LEU A 154 2.76 -4.43 -11.87
N GLN A 155 2.13 -5.58 -11.71
CA GLN A 155 1.08 -6.03 -12.62
C GLN A 155 -0.19 -5.18 -12.51
N ALA A 156 -0.53 -4.74 -11.30
CA ALA A 156 -1.66 -3.84 -11.08
C ALA A 156 -1.49 -2.50 -11.81
N ILE A 157 -0.28 -1.94 -11.88
CA ILE A 157 -0.02 -0.72 -12.66
C ILE A 157 -0.11 -0.93 -14.17
N GLY A 158 -0.05 -2.19 -14.64
CA GLY A 158 -0.25 -2.57 -16.04
C GLY A 158 0.91 -3.32 -16.67
N ILE A 159 1.96 -3.70 -15.91
CA ILE A 159 3.09 -4.47 -16.44
C ILE A 159 2.65 -5.92 -16.71
N PRO A 160 2.71 -6.40 -17.97
CA PRO A 160 2.32 -7.78 -18.28
C PRO A 160 3.26 -8.82 -17.65
N GLU A 161 2.71 -9.99 -17.31
CA GLU A 161 3.48 -11.14 -16.77
C GLU A 161 4.69 -11.48 -17.65
N GLY A 162 4.52 -11.48 -18.99
CA GLY A 162 5.57 -11.85 -19.94
C GLY A 162 6.78 -10.91 -19.98
N VAL A 163 6.66 -9.71 -19.41
CA VAL A 163 7.77 -8.73 -19.33
C VAL A 163 8.20 -8.43 -17.90
N LEU A 164 7.45 -8.93 -16.91
CA LEU A 164 7.68 -8.66 -15.49
C LEU A 164 9.09 -9.11 -15.04
N GLY A 165 9.55 -10.26 -15.51
CA GLY A 165 10.91 -10.74 -15.23
C GLY A 165 11.99 -9.74 -15.65
N ALA A 166 11.91 -9.21 -16.87
CA ALA A 166 12.86 -8.21 -17.36
C ALA A 166 12.84 -6.90 -16.56
N VAL A 167 11.67 -6.50 -16.05
CA VAL A 167 11.52 -5.33 -15.17
C VAL A 167 12.19 -5.59 -13.82
N LEU A 168 11.96 -6.76 -13.23
CA LEU A 168 12.54 -7.16 -11.96
C LEU A 168 14.07 -7.31 -12.05
N ASP A 169 14.57 -7.91 -13.13
CA ASP A 169 16.00 -8.06 -13.39
C ASP A 169 16.68 -6.69 -13.55
N ALA A 170 16.08 -5.79 -14.34
CA ALA A 170 16.60 -4.43 -14.51
C ALA A 170 16.62 -3.67 -13.17
N ARG A 171 15.56 -3.80 -12.37
CA ARG A 171 15.45 -3.17 -11.05
C ARG A 171 16.49 -3.71 -10.05
N ALA A 172 16.78 -5.01 -10.11
CA ALA A 172 17.75 -5.67 -9.23
C ALA A 172 19.20 -5.36 -9.59
N ASP A 173 19.50 -5.08 -10.87
CA ASP A 173 20.81 -4.57 -11.29
C ASP A 173 21.02 -3.13 -10.83
N LYS A 174 19.99 -2.28 -11.01
CA LYS A 174 19.99 -0.90 -10.56
C LYS A 174 18.58 -0.36 -10.35
N PRO A 175 18.27 0.30 -9.22
CA PRO A 175 17.01 1.00 -9.03
C PRO A 175 16.74 2.02 -10.15
N PHE A 176 15.48 2.14 -10.56
CA PHE A 176 15.10 3.12 -11.57
C PHE A 176 15.24 4.54 -11.00
N GLU A 177 15.99 5.39 -11.69
CA GLU A 177 16.19 6.79 -11.30
C GLU A 177 15.00 7.70 -11.65
N SER A 178 14.11 7.23 -12.53
CA SER A 178 12.86 7.92 -12.89
C SER A 178 11.81 6.94 -13.38
N VAL A 179 10.55 7.38 -13.39
CA VAL A 179 9.45 6.61 -14.01
C VAL A 179 9.71 6.40 -15.50
N ASP A 180 10.28 7.39 -16.19
CA ASP A 180 10.64 7.28 -17.60
C ASP A 180 11.74 6.24 -17.84
N ALA A 181 12.67 6.04 -16.89
CA ALA A 181 13.69 5.00 -17.00
C ALA A 181 13.11 3.59 -17.05
N LEU A 182 12.05 3.32 -16.28
CA LEU A 182 11.29 2.06 -16.36
C LEU A 182 10.65 1.90 -17.75
N PHE A 183 9.96 2.92 -18.26
CA PHE A 183 9.28 2.85 -19.56
C PHE A 183 10.23 2.99 -20.77
N ALA A 184 11.52 3.26 -20.54
CA ALA A 184 12.55 3.20 -21.55
C ALA A 184 13.04 1.76 -21.83
N LEU A 185 12.70 0.79 -20.96
CA LEU A 185 12.97 -0.62 -21.22
C LEU A 185 12.31 -1.06 -22.53
N SER A 186 13.06 -1.77 -23.37
CA SER A 186 12.57 -2.22 -24.69
C SER A 186 11.31 -3.08 -24.60
N SER A 187 11.13 -3.81 -23.50
CA SER A 187 9.96 -4.63 -23.21
C SER A 187 8.69 -3.83 -22.86
N LEU A 188 8.84 -2.57 -22.44
CA LEU A 188 7.72 -1.70 -22.04
C LEU A 188 7.46 -0.54 -23.01
N ARG A 189 8.44 -0.20 -23.87
CA ARG A 189 8.42 1.00 -24.72
C ARG A 189 7.18 1.15 -25.59
N GLU A 190 6.65 0.05 -26.10
CA GLU A 190 5.48 0.03 -27.01
C GLU A 190 4.15 -0.23 -26.27
N LEU A 191 4.18 -0.37 -24.95
CA LEU A 191 2.98 -0.62 -24.15
C LEU A 191 2.36 0.70 -23.68
N ASP A 192 1.05 0.82 -23.88
CA ASP A 192 0.27 1.95 -23.36
C ASP A 192 -0.10 1.70 -21.89
N ILE A 193 0.80 2.08 -20.99
CA ILE A 193 0.65 1.95 -19.54
C ILE A 193 0.54 3.35 -18.93
N GLU A 194 -0.53 3.57 -18.17
CA GLU A 194 -0.78 4.82 -17.46
C GLU A 194 0.31 5.08 -16.41
N ARG A 195 1.05 6.18 -16.59
CA ARG A 195 2.22 6.56 -15.78
C ARG A 195 1.86 7.49 -14.63
N ALA A 196 0.69 8.14 -14.66
CA ALA A 196 0.26 9.06 -13.64
C ALA A 196 0.19 8.37 -12.26
N GLY A 197 0.68 9.04 -11.22
CA GLY A 197 0.72 8.47 -9.86
C GLY A 197 1.73 7.34 -9.69
N LEU A 198 2.79 7.29 -10.49
CA LEU A 198 3.99 6.49 -10.23
C LEU A 198 5.13 7.40 -9.75
N SER A 199 6.01 6.87 -8.91
CA SER A 199 7.21 7.54 -8.42
C SER A 199 8.38 6.56 -8.31
N VAL A 200 9.56 7.09 -8.04
CA VAL A 200 10.78 6.30 -7.70
C VAL A 200 11.22 6.50 -6.25
N GLY A 201 10.49 7.32 -5.50
CA GLY A 201 10.73 7.60 -4.09
C GLY A 201 9.44 7.79 -3.31
N SER A 202 9.59 7.87 -2.00
CA SER A 202 8.52 7.72 -1.01
C SER A 202 8.62 8.75 0.11
N GLY A 203 7.46 9.17 0.60
CA GLY A 203 7.28 9.99 1.80
C GLY A 203 6.64 9.23 2.97
N TYR A 204 6.23 7.97 2.79
CA TYR A 204 5.57 7.18 3.82
C TYR A 204 6.21 5.82 4.05
N PHE A 205 6.63 5.59 5.29
CA PHE A 205 7.32 4.39 5.71
C PHE A 205 6.64 3.76 6.92
N GLY A 206 6.63 2.44 6.98
CA GLY A 206 6.19 1.66 8.14
C GLY A 206 7.39 1.12 8.90
N LEU A 207 7.49 1.39 10.20
CA LEU A 207 8.49 0.77 11.06
C LEU A 207 7.81 -0.33 11.88
N TYR A 208 8.17 -1.58 11.61
CA TYR A 208 7.89 -2.70 12.50
C TYR A 208 9.05 -2.83 13.47
N SER A 209 8.78 -2.75 14.77
CA SER A 209 9.77 -3.02 15.81
C SER A 209 9.27 -4.07 16.77
N GLN A 210 10.20 -4.90 17.24
CA GLN A 210 9.98 -5.90 18.26
C GLN A 210 11.01 -5.70 19.37
N VAL A 211 10.54 -5.63 20.60
CA VAL A 211 11.38 -5.61 21.80
C VAL A 211 11.18 -6.92 22.53
N ARG A 212 12.26 -7.69 22.68
CA ARG A 212 12.31 -8.89 23.51
C ARG A 212 13.02 -8.56 24.81
N PHE A 213 12.34 -8.76 25.94
CA PHE A 213 12.91 -8.61 27.28
C PHE A 213 12.50 -9.79 28.15
N ALA A 214 13.46 -10.58 28.60
CA ALA A 214 13.20 -11.84 29.31
C ALA A 214 12.16 -12.72 28.58
N ASN A 215 10.94 -12.84 29.12
CA ASN A 215 9.85 -13.63 28.54
C ASN A 215 8.74 -12.77 27.89
N THR A 216 9.00 -11.48 27.68
CA THR A 216 8.05 -10.53 27.09
C THR A 216 8.50 -10.13 25.70
N ASP A 217 7.64 -10.37 24.71
CA ASP A 217 7.77 -9.84 23.37
C ASP A 217 6.75 -8.71 23.18
N LEU A 218 7.23 -7.52 22.82
CA LEU A 218 6.41 -6.36 22.49
C LEU A 218 6.60 -6.03 21.01
N SER A 219 5.52 -5.97 20.25
CA SER A 219 5.55 -5.57 18.84
C SER A 219 4.82 -4.25 18.62
N LEU A 220 5.45 -3.37 17.85
CA LEU A 220 4.95 -2.03 17.56
C LEU A 220 5.08 -1.75 16.06
N PHE A 221 4.00 -1.27 15.46
CA PHE A 221 4.02 -0.67 14.13
C PHE A 221 3.92 0.85 14.26
N SER A 222 4.78 1.59 13.56
CA SER A 222 4.72 3.05 13.45
C SER A 222 4.59 3.49 11.99
N LEU A 223 3.60 4.33 11.68
CA LEU A 223 3.52 5.04 10.41
C LEU A 223 4.36 6.32 10.50
N ILE A 224 5.34 6.45 9.62
CA ILE A 224 6.28 7.56 9.57
C ILE A 224 6.09 8.31 8.25
N ARG A 225 5.98 9.63 8.33
CA ARG A 225 6.00 10.54 7.18
C ARG A 225 7.36 11.24 7.11
N ARG A 226 7.97 11.23 5.92
CA ARG A 226 9.13 12.03 5.53
C ARG A 226 8.64 13.17 4.66
N ASP A 227 8.86 14.42 5.08
CA ASP A 227 8.54 15.58 4.26
C ASP A 227 9.65 15.88 3.23
N GLU A 228 9.39 16.85 2.35
CA GLU A 228 10.32 17.26 1.27
C GLU A 228 11.68 17.75 1.78
N ASN A 229 11.77 18.17 3.04
CA ASN A 229 13.03 18.58 3.67
C ASN A 229 13.74 17.42 4.37
N GLY A 230 13.23 16.19 4.26
CA GLY A 230 13.73 15.00 4.94
C GLY A 230 13.33 14.89 6.40
N THR A 231 12.43 15.76 6.89
CA THR A 231 11.99 15.71 8.30
C THR A 231 11.06 14.51 8.51
N LEU A 232 11.40 13.69 9.51
CA LEU A 232 10.59 12.53 9.89
C LEU A 232 9.57 12.89 10.98
N ARG A 233 8.33 12.46 10.80
CA ARG A 233 7.26 12.56 11.79
C ARG A 233 6.53 11.24 11.94
N VAL A 234 6.39 10.77 13.18
CA VAL A 234 5.52 9.62 13.48
C VAL A 234 4.07 10.12 13.47
N LEU A 235 3.25 9.55 12.58
CA LEU A 235 1.83 9.91 12.46
C LEU A 235 0.94 9.01 13.31
N ARG A 236 1.27 7.71 13.39
CA ARG A 236 0.48 6.72 14.12
C ARG A 236 1.38 5.65 14.72
N ARG A 237 0.94 5.09 15.85
CA ARG A 237 1.50 3.91 16.49
C ARG A 237 0.39 2.92 16.80
N ARG A 238 0.65 1.62 16.63
CA ARG A 238 -0.23 0.55 17.09
C ARG A 238 0.59 -0.62 17.61
N HIS A 239 0.12 -1.24 18.68
CA HIS A 239 0.62 -2.54 19.10
C HIS A 239 0.07 -3.60 18.16
N GLU A 240 0.94 -4.49 17.68
CA GLU A 240 0.50 -5.65 16.90
C GLU A 240 0.58 -6.90 17.77
N LEU A 241 -0.46 -7.73 17.68
CA LEU A 241 -0.46 -9.10 18.17
C LEU A 241 -0.26 -9.97 16.93
N PHE A 242 0.84 -10.73 16.88
CA PHE A 242 1.06 -11.73 15.85
C PHE A 242 0.20 -12.98 16.10
#